data_AF-A0A3M1KKZ8-F1
#
_entry.id   AF-A0A3M1KKZ8-F1
#
_cell.length_a   1.000
_cell.length_b   1.000
_cell.length_c   1.000
_cell.angle_alpha   90.00
_cell.angle_beta   90.00
_cell.angle_gamma   90.00
#
_symmetry.space_group_name_H-M   'P 1'
#
loop_
_entity.id
_entity.type
_entity.pdbx_description
1 polymer ?
#
loop_
_entity_poly.entity_id
_entity_poly.type
_entity_poly.pdbx_seq_one_letter_code
_entity_poly.pdbx_strand_id
1 'polypeptide(L)'
;MLRTTQCVLLAALLGVAGCLGDVTVDLDRMSGNSAVADEQQDEAQPDPWDETPPQVYFVIHADPATGPELRRRWDNLVSFMDTLAARRAANSVPHHVTIMFTPEWGKLIAEASPDGINRRKAIAAWVADGHEMAFHSHTHNHTFRDGYTNAPQFGLDVDQTDGTDLCSGDRSKGECSLDYGLSLVRDAIQMAVPGYDLKFGALGPRGNGGADIRWGKHDNSCDPDYAGDVTLADSDHCVQAEWSDALNAELEYVGIGFEQDAPLAATEALGQSSCVRYGAATTDIYALPFAPFETEAGQPMLAVTVMADAINMADARYLIGTVMHPMSYTGAATTTVWQLFDFLDGQSPLTDNVWGLTPSVTLSEARAADSYGPGAVCRDFR
;
A
#
# COMPACT_ATOMS: atom_id res chain seq x y z
N MET A 1 -15.41 -59.75 28.36
CA MET A 1 -16.01 -58.71 27.49
C MET A 1 -14.95 -57.67 27.20
N LEU A 2 -14.77 -57.35 25.93
CA LEU A 2 -13.65 -56.61 25.37
C LEU A 2 -13.52 -55.19 25.94
N ARG A 3 -12.29 -54.81 26.34
CA ARG A 3 -11.70 -53.50 26.04
C ARG A 3 -10.22 -53.69 25.75
N THR A 4 -9.88 -53.55 24.48
CA THR A 4 -8.53 -53.39 23.95
C THR A 4 -8.08 -51.96 24.17
N THR A 5 -7.01 -51.77 24.94
CA THR A 5 -6.24 -50.52 24.95
C THR A 5 -4.85 -50.84 24.42
N GLN A 6 -4.57 -50.33 23.22
CA GLN A 6 -3.25 -50.39 22.61
C GLN A 6 -2.32 -49.43 23.36
N CYS A 7 -1.24 -49.95 23.94
CA CYS A 7 -0.07 -49.18 24.32
C CYS A 7 0.92 -49.21 23.16
N VAL A 8 1.28 -48.04 22.66
CA VAL A 8 2.41 -47.88 21.74
C VAL A 8 3.70 -47.91 22.57
N LEU A 9 4.60 -48.79 22.14
CA LEU A 9 5.98 -48.94 22.59
C LEU A 9 6.76 -47.64 22.33
N LEU A 10 7.41 -47.08 23.35
CA LEU A 10 8.62 -46.28 23.15
C LEU A 10 9.70 -46.79 24.13
N ALA A 11 10.70 -47.44 23.57
CA ALA A 11 11.82 -48.00 24.31
C ALA A 11 12.94 -46.98 24.48
N ALA A 12 13.24 -46.70 25.75
CA ALA A 12 14.55 -46.61 26.39
C ALA A 12 15.68 -45.80 25.72
N LEU A 13 16.13 -44.75 26.42
CA LEU A 13 17.51 -44.65 26.92
C LEU A 13 17.65 -43.49 27.92
N LEU A 14 18.44 -43.73 28.97
CA LEU A 14 18.88 -42.85 30.06
C LEU A 14 18.10 -42.99 31.37
N GLY A 15 18.74 -43.73 32.27
CA GLY A 15 18.29 -44.00 33.62
C GLY A 15 18.50 -42.82 34.55
N VAL A 16 17.50 -42.61 35.39
CA VAL A 16 17.67 -42.14 36.77
C VAL A 16 16.69 -42.95 37.61
N ALA A 17 17.22 -43.76 38.52
CA ALA A 17 16.43 -44.46 39.52
C ALA A 17 16.07 -43.47 40.64
N GLY A 18 14.78 -43.22 40.84
CA GLY A 18 14.24 -42.50 41.98
C GLY A 18 12.95 -43.17 42.43
N CYS A 19 12.96 -43.70 43.66
CA CYS A 19 11.82 -44.34 44.30
C CYS A 19 10.70 -43.32 44.56
N LEU A 20 9.51 -43.56 44.02
CA LEU A 20 8.29 -42.89 44.46
C LEU A 20 7.63 -43.74 45.55
N GLY A 21 7.51 -43.15 46.74
CA GLY A 21 6.75 -43.71 47.84
C GLY A 21 5.24 -43.67 47.56
N ASP A 22 4.54 -44.64 48.13
CA ASP A 22 3.09 -44.74 48.12
C ASP A 22 2.43 -43.45 48.65
N VAL A 23 1.66 -42.78 47.80
CA VAL A 23 0.69 -41.77 48.22
C VAL A 23 -0.70 -42.40 48.06
N THR A 24 -1.19 -42.97 49.16
CA THR A 24 -2.62 -43.23 49.35
C THR A 24 -3.36 -41.89 49.39
N VAL A 25 -4.19 -41.61 48.39
CA VAL A 25 -5.14 -40.49 48.43
C VAL A 25 -6.42 -40.97 49.12
N ASP A 26 -6.65 -40.41 50.30
CA ASP A 26 -7.87 -40.54 51.11
C ASP A 26 -8.99 -39.72 50.45
N LEU A 27 -10.03 -40.38 49.95
CA LEU A 27 -11.09 -39.78 49.12
C LEU A 27 -12.35 -39.36 49.91
N ASP A 28 -12.30 -39.31 51.25
CA ASP A 28 -13.51 -39.08 52.07
C ASP A 28 -13.49 -37.81 52.94
N ARG A 29 -12.78 -36.75 52.54
CA ARG A 29 -12.73 -35.55 53.39
C ARG A 29 -12.58 -34.21 52.69
N MET A 30 -13.56 -33.79 51.88
CA MET A 30 -13.82 -32.35 51.62
C MET A 30 -15.31 -32.06 51.37
N SER A 31 -16.16 -32.24 52.38
CA SER A 31 -17.40 -31.47 52.49
C SER A 31 -17.12 -30.26 53.39
N GLY A 32 -16.91 -29.08 52.80
CA GLY A 32 -16.69 -27.86 53.57
C GLY A 32 -16.52 -26.64 52.68
N ASN A 33 -17.55 -25.78 52.68
CA ASN A 33 -17.55 -24.39 52.23
C ASN A 33 -17.10 -24.10 50.79
N SER A 34 -18.05 -24.20 49.86
CA SER A 34 -18.07 -23.29 48.70
C SER A 34 -18.39 -21.89 49.20
N ALA A 35 -17.36 -21.16 49.64
CA ALA A 35 -17.39 -19.71 49.55
C ALA A 35 -17.46 -19.41 48.05
N VAL A 36 -18.62 -18.94 47.60
CA VAL A 36 -18.77 -18.25 46.33
C VAL A 36 -17.81 -17.08 46.41
N ALA A 37 -16.62 -17.22 45.84
CA ALA A 37 -15.87 -16.04 45.44
C ALA A 37 -16.78 -15.37 44.42
N ASP A 38 -17.32 -14.20 44.77
CA ASP A 38 -17.75 -13.22 43.80
C ASP A 38 -16.56 -13.08 42.84
N GLU A 39 -16.61 -13.77 41.69
CA GLU A 39 -15.99 -13.27 40.49
C GLU A 39 -16.68 -11.93 40.25
N GLN A 40 -16.11 -10.88 40.85
CA GLN A 40 -16.26 -9.55 40.30
C GLN A 40 -15.88 -9.73 38.84
N GLN A 41 -16.90 -9.77 37.98
CA GLN A 41 -16.76 -9.45 36.59
C GLN A 41 -16.15 -8.06 36.60
N ASP A 42 -14.82 -8.01 36.55
CA ASP A 42 -14.11 -6.80 36.15
C ASP A 42 -14.74 -6.48 34.80
N GLU A 43 -15.69 -5.53 34.80
CA GLU A 43 -16.23 -4.95 33.59
C GLU A 43 -15.00 -4.51 32.81
N ALA A 44 -14.69 -5.27 31.75
CA ALA A 44 -13.52 -5.01 30.92
C ALA A 44 -13.62 -3.54 30.54
N GLN A 45 -12.69 -2.74 31.06
CA GLN A 45 -12.62 -1.32 30.73
C GLN A 45 -12.61 -1.26 29.20
N PRO A 46 -13.54 -0.50 28.58
CA PRO A 46 -13.61 -0.41 27.13
C PRO A 46 -12.22 -0.04 26.62
N ASP A 47 -11.77 -0.73 25.58
CA ASP A 47 -10.45 -0.47 25.03
C ASP A 47 -10.45 1.01 24.60
N PRO A 48 -9.52 1.86 25.08
CA PRO A 48 -9.48 3.27 24.71
C PRO A 48 -9.41 3.50 23.18
N TRP A 49 -9.11 2.46 22.41
CA TRP A 49 -9.09 2.47 20.94
C TRP A 49 -10.45 2.19 20.29
N ASP A 50 -11.43 1.64 21.01
CA ASP A 50 -12.76 1.28 20.49
C ASP A 50 -13.57 2.51 20.04
N GLU A 51 -13.23 3.72 20.52
CA GLU A 51 -13.91 4.98 20.17
C GLU A 51 -13.17 5.83 19.12
N THR A 52 -11.99 5.40 18.66
CA THR A 52 -11.21 6.16 17.67
C THR A 52 -11.42 5.58 16.27
N PRO A 53 -11.82 6.39 15.27
CA PRO A 53 -12.04 5.89 13.91
C PRO A 53 -10.73 5.43 13.25
N PRO A 54 -10.81 4.53 12.25
CA PRO A 54 -9.64 4.11 11.47
C PRO A 54 -9.03 5.29 10.71
N GLN A 55 -7.75 5.17 10.37
CA GLN A 55 -7.11 6.11 9.46
C GLN A 55 -7.46 5.76 8.02
N VAL A 56 -7.98 6.73 7.27
CA VAL A 56 -8.27 6.59 5.84
C VAL A 56 -7.24 7.40 5.06
N TYR A 57 -6.63 6.83 4.03
CA TYR A 57 -5.72 7.57 3.16
C TYR A 57 -5.91 7.22 1.70
N PHE A 58 -5.61 8.22 0.87
CA PHE A 58 -5.72 8.12 -0.58
C PHE A 58 -4.37 8.31 -1.24
N VAL A 59 -4.06 7.38 -2.14
CA VAL A 59 -2.91 7.44 -3.01
C VAL A 59 -3.40 7.66 -4.43
N ILE A 60 -2.87 8.67 -5.11
CA ILE A 60 -3.14 8.95 -6.52
C ILE A 60 -1.91 8.52 -7.29
N HIS A 61 -2.05 7.51 -8.13
CA HIS A 61 -0.99 7.14 -9.07
C HIS A 61 -1.07 8.06 -10.29
N ALA A 62 -0.01 8.84 -10.50
CA ALA A 62 0.21 9.56 -11.74
C ALA A 62 0.89 8.61 -12.74
N ASP A 63 0.06 7.74 -13.32
CA ASP A 63 0.48 6.63 -14.19
C ASP A 63 1.34 7.10 -15.37
N PRO A 64 2.24 6.23 -15.90
CA PRO A 64 3.08 6.53 -17.04
C PRO A 64 2.30 7.00 -18.27
N ALA A 65 2.78 8.09 -18.86
CA ALA A 65 2.31 8.65 -20.12
C ALA A 65 3.41 9.55 -20.71
N THR A 66 3.33 9.83 -22.00
CA THR A 66 4.27 10.74 -22.68
C THR A 66 3.54 11.74 -23.57
N GLY A 67 4.24 12.80 -23.97
CA GLY A 67 3.76 13.73 -25.00
C GLY A 67 2.40 14.39 -24.70
N PRO A 68 1.49 14.49 -25.68
CA PRO A 68 0.16 15.09 -25.49
C PRO A 68 -0.70 14.36 -24.44
N GLU A 69 -0.55 13.04 -24.33
CA GLU A 69 -1.28 12.23 -23.34
C GLU A 69 -0.92 12.65 -21.91
N LEU A 70 0.37 12.77 -21.63
CA LEU A 70 0.87 13.19 -20.32
C LEU A 70 0.36 14.58 -19.92
N ARG A 71 0.30 15.52 -20.88
CA ARG A 71 -0.25 16.86 -20.64
C ARG A 71 -1.76 16.81 -20.34
N ARG A 72 -2.51 15.98 -21.06
CA ARG A 72 -3.95 15.77 -20.78
C ARG A 72 -4.16 15.18 -19.38
N ARG A 73 -3.36 14.19 -18.98
CA ARG A 73 -3.41 13.62 -17.63
C ARG A 73 -3.04 14.64 -16.56
N TRP A 74 -2.07 15.51 -16.83
CA TRP A 74 -1.77 16.64 -15.95
C TRP A 74 -2.98 17.56 -15.74
N ASP A 75 -3.68 17.92 -16.82
CA ASP A 75 -4.87 18.77 -16.71
C ASP A 75 -6.00 18.08 -15.92
N ASN A 76 -6.15 16.77 -16.06
CA ASN A 76 -7.06 15.97 -15.24
C ASN A 76 -6.68 15.98 -13.76
N LEU A 77 -5.38 15.87 -13.44
CA LEU A 77 -4.88 15.98 -12.06
C LEU A 77 -5.22 17.35 -11.45
N VAL A 78 -4.99 18.43 -12.20
CA VAL A 78 -5.32 19.79 -11.75
C VAL A 78 -6.81 19.91 -11.46
N SER A 79 -7.67 19.43 -12.36
CA SER A 79 -9.13 19.42 -12.17
C SER A 79 -9.55 18.64 -10.92
N PHE A 80 -8.92 17.49 -10.69
CA PHE A 80 -9.14 16.69 -9.48
C PHE A 80 -8.76 17.49 -8.22
N MET A 81 -7.57 18.08 -8.18
CA MET A 81 -7.07 18.82 -7.02
C MET A 81 -7.87 20.11 -6.77
N ASP A 82 -8.31 20.82 -7.81
CA ASP A 82 -9.17 21.99 -7.69
C ASP A 82 -10.54 21.61 -7.06
N THR A 83 -11.08 20.46 -7.45
CA THR A 83 -12.34 19.95 -6.89
C THR A 83 -12.16 19.54 -5.42
N LEU A 84 -11.04 18.92 -5.08
CA LEU A 84 -10.71 18.58 -3.69
C LEU A 84 -10.54 19.85 -2.82
N ALA A 85 -9.86 20.87 -3.34
CA ALA A 85 -9.71 22.16 -2.67
C ALA A 85 -11.06 22.88 -2.46
N ALA A 86 -11.96 22.80 -3.44
CA ALA A 86 -13.31 23.34 -3.30
C ALA A 86 -14.12 22.64 -2.19
N ARG A 87 -13.99 21.31 -2.05
CA ARG A 87 -14.60 20.56 -0.94
C ARG A 87 -14.01 20.96 0.41
N ARG A 88 -12.68 21.09 0.50
CA ARG A 88 -12.00 21.60 1.71
C ARG A 88 -12.55 22.96 2.16
N ALA A 89 -12.88 23.86 1.23
CA ALA A 89 -13.47 25.15 1.59
C ALA A 89 -14.89 25.04 2.20
N ALA A 90 -15.59 23.92 1.97
CA ALA A 90 -16.92 23.66 2.48
C ALA A 90 -16.93 22.86 3.80
N ASN A 91 -15.86 22.12 4.12
CA ASN A 91 -15.79 21.21 5.27
C ASN A 91 -14.76 21.70 6.32
N SER A 92 -15.07 21.50 7.62
CA SER A 92 -14.19 21.94 8.71
C SER A 92 -12.92 21.12 8.86
N VAL A 93 -12.86 19.94 8.23
CA VAL A 93 -11.72 19.04 8.27
C VAL A 93 -11.28 18.74 6.83
N PRO A 94 -10.06 19.15 6.42
CA PRO A 94 -9.59 18.97 5.06
C PRO A 94 -9.23 17.51 4.77
N HIS A 95 -9.46 17.08 3.53
CA HIS A 95 -8.91 15.85 2.98
C HIS A 95 -7.50 16.11 2.46
N HIS A 96 -6.53 15.29 2.90
CA HIS A 96 -5.22 15.20 2.28
C HIS A 96 -5.11 13.92 1.44
N VAL A 97 -4.20 13.95 0.47
CA VAL A 97 -3.93 12.83 -0.46
C VAL A 97 -2.43 12.78 -0.71
N THR A 98 -1.95 11.60 -1.09
CA THR A 98 -0.57 11.40 -1.54
C THR A 98 -0.57 11.21 -3.06
N ILE A 99 0.16 12.04 -3.79
CA ILE A 99 0.29 11.93 -5.25
C ILE A 99 1.64 11.29 -5.54
N MET A 100 1.62 10.11 -6.16
CA MET A 100 2.84 9.42 -6.55
C MET A 100 3.13 9.61 -8.03
N PHE A 101 4.26 10.22 -8.35
CA PHE A 101 4.66 10.54 -9.71
C PHE A 101 5.60 9.49 -10.30
N THR A 102 5.34 9.14 -11.55
CA THR A 102 6.28 8.38 -12.40
C THR A 102 7.28 9.33 -13.08
N PRO A 103 8.44 8.84 -13.55
CA PRO A 103 9.54 9.71 -13.99
C PRO A 103 9.22 10.72 -15.09
N GLU A 104 8.37 10.36 -16.07
CA GLU A 104 7.98 11.28 -17.15
C GLU A 104 7.20 12.51 -16.63
N TRP A 105 6.47 12.37 -15.53
CA TRP A 105 5.84 13.51 -14.86
C TRP A 105 6.88 14.45 -14.28
N GLY A 106 7.97 13.92 -13.72
CA GLY A 106 9.12 14.71 -13.27
C GLY A 106 9.68 15.58 -14.39
N LYS A 107 9.90 15.01 -15.59
CA LYS A 107 10.32 15.76 -16.78
C LYS A 107 9.32 16.86 -17.17
N LEU A 108 8.02 16.54 -17.17
CA LEU A 108 6.95 17.51 -17.49
C LEU A 108 6.91 18.69 -16.50
N ILE A 109 7.07 18.40 -15.20
CA ILE A 109 7.07 19.41 -14.13
C ILE A 109 8.33 20.28 -14.21
N ALA A 110 9.48 19.70 -14.54
CA ALA A 110 10.76 20.39 -14.62
C ALA A 110 10.93 21.27 -15.86
N GLU A 111 10.00 21.25 -16.83
CA GLU A 111 10.09 22.08 -18.04
C GLU A 111 10.40 23.56 -17.71
N ALA A 112 11.34 24.16 -18.44
CA ALA A 112 11.68 25.59 -18.31
C ALA A 112 10.63 26.53 -18.93
N SER A 113 9.62 25.97 -19.59
CA SER A 113 8.51 26.70 -20.21
C SER A 113 7.66 27.42 -19.13
N PRO A 114 6.88 28.45 -19.52
CA PRO A 114 5.88 29.04 -18.63
C PRO A 114 4.93 28.01 -18.03
N ASP A 115 4.56 26.98 -18.81
CA ASP A 115 3.71 25.89 -18.33
C ASP A 115 4.41 25.09 -17.23
N GLY A 116 5.68 24.70 -17.41
CA GLY A 116 6.44 24.01 -16.37
C GLY A 116 6.56 24.82 -15.08
N ILE A 117 6.76 26.14 -15.18
CA ILE A 117 6.71 27.05 -14.02
C ILE A 117 5.35 26.99 -13.33
N ASN A 118 4.25 26.99 -14.09
CA ASN A 118 2.91 26.90 -13.52
C ASN A 118 2.64 25.53 -12.87
N ARG A 119 3.15 24.44 -13.43
CA ARG A 119 3.08 23.10 -12.82
C ARG A 119 3.78 23.06 -11.47
N ARG A 120 4.99 23.62 -11.38
CA ARG A 120 5.72 23.74 -10.11
C ARG A 120 4.99 24.59 -9.08
N LYS A 121 4.34 25.69 -9.50
CA LYS A 121 3.50 26.48 -8.61
C LYS A 121 2.28 25.69 -8.10
N ALA A 122 1.66 24.88 -8.94
CA ALA A 122 0.56 24.01 -8.53
C ALA A 122 1.01 22.98 -7.48
N ILE A 123 2.14 22.30 -7.72
CA ILE A 123 2.75 21.38 -6.73
C ILE A 123 3.02 22.09 -5.41
N ALA A 124 3.63 23.27 -5.44
CA ALA A 124 3.92 24.04 -4.23
C ALA A 124 2.65 24.44 -3.46
N ALA A 125 1.58 24.78 -4.17
CA ALA A 125 0.29 25.05 -3.56
C ALA A 125 -0.30 23.78 -2.92
N TRP A 126 -0.26 22.64 -3.61
CA TRP A 126 -0.76 21.37 -3.07
C TRP A 126 -0.01 20.93 -1.81
N VAL A 127 1.33 21.07 -1.80
CA VAL A 127 2.12 20.79 -0.59
C VAL A 127 1.77 21.76 0.54
N ALA A 128 1.61 23.05 0.24
CA ALA A 128 1.20 24.05 1.25
C ALA A 128 -0.21 23.77 1.81
N ASP A 129 -1.06 23.10 1.04
CA ASP A 129 -2.39 22.65 1.43
C ASP A 129 -2.41 21.33 2.21
N GLY A 130 -1.24 20.69 2.42
CA GLY A 130 -1.09 19.47 3.22
C GLY A 130 -1.01 18.19 2.40
N HIS A 131 -1.02 18.25 1.08
CA HIS A 131 -0.86 17.06 0.23
C HIS A 131 0.59 16.58 0.17
N GLU A 132 0.78 15.28 -0.02
CA GLU A 132 2.09 14.63 -0.11
C GLU A 132 2.46 14.30 -1.55
N MET A 133 3.75 14.40 -1.88
CA MET A 133 4.34 14.03 -3.16
C MET A 133 5.25 12.83 -2.91
N ALA A 134 5.11 11.79 -3.72
CA ALA A 134 5.82 10.53 -3.57
C ALA A 134 6.29 9.99 -4.93
N PHE A 135 7.11 8.95 -4.90
CA PHE A 135 7.61 8.29 -6.10
C PHE A 135 6.76 7.08 -6.45
N HIS A 136 6.52 6.87 -7.73
CA HIS A 136 5.90 5.63 -8.19
C HIS A 136 6.59 5.16 -9.46
N SER A 137 6.67 3.84 -9.62
CA SER A 137 7.20 3.24 -10.82
C SER A 137 6.42 1.99 -11.23
N HIS A 138 6.27 1.87 -12.55
CA HIS A 138 5.80 0.67 -13.22
C HIS A 138 7.01 -0.07 -13.78
N THR A 139 7.46 -1.07 -13.03
CA THR A 139 8.76 -1.71 -13.24
C THR A 139 8.73 -2.83 -14.29
N HIS A 140 9.78 -3.67 -14.32
CA HIS A 140 10.00 -4.69 -15.34
C HIS A 140 8.85 -5.70 -15.50
N ASN A 141 7.97 -5.93 -14.53
CA ASN A 141 6.87 -6.88 -14.72
C ASN A 141 5.53 -6.21 -15.03
N HIS A 142 5.54 -4.88 -15.16
CA HIS A 142 4.32 -4.12 -15.36
C HIS A 142 3.89 -4.09 -16.82
N THR A 143 2.59 -4.19 -17.06
CA THR A 143 1.99 -4.06 -18.41
C THR A 143 2.30 -2.69 -19.03
N PHE A 144 2.18 -1.65 -18.23
CA PHE A 144 2.38 -0.28 -18.65
C PHE A 144 3.65 0.31 -18.02
N ARG A 145 4.82 -0.12 -18.47
CA ARG A 145 6.11 0.28 -17.90
C ARG A 145 6.36 1.78 -18.05
N ASP A 146 7.12 2.35 -17.13
CA ASP A 146 7.62 3.72 -17.24
C ASP A 146 8.95 3.82 -18.00
N GLY A 147 9.62 2.69 -18.23
CA GLY A 147 10.88 2.60 -18.96
C GLY A 147 12.13 2.75 -18.09
N TYR A 148 12.02 2.54 -16.77
CA TYR A 148 13.14 2.60 -15.84
C TYR A 148 13.22 1.31 -15.00
N THR A 149 14.41 0.73 -14.86
CA THR A 149 14.63 -0.47 -14.03
C THR A 149 16.06 -0.49 -13.47
N ASN A 150 16.21 -0.83 -12.18
CA ASN A 150 17.52 -1.13 -11.59
C ASN A 150 17.94 -2.60 -11.81
N ALA A 151 17.16 -3.37 -12.57
CA ALA A 151 17.41 -4.78 -12.80
C ALA A 151 17.68 -5.12 -14.29
N PRO A 152 18.72 -4.53 -14.92
CA PRO A 152 19.00 -4.68 -16.34
C PRO A 152 19.40 -6.10 -16.76
N GLN A 153 19.78 -6.96 -15.82
CA GLN A 153 20.11 -8.37 -16.08
C GLN A 153 18.94 -9.18 -16.63
N PHE A 154 17.70 -8.70 -16.46
CA PHE A 154 16.50 -9.35 -16.96
C PHE A 154 16.23 -9.14 -18.45
N GLY A 155 17.20 -8.52 -19.15
CA GLY A 155 17.21 -8.35 -20.59
C GLY A 155 17.11 -6.89 -20.99
N LEU A 156 17.32 -6.63 -22.29
CA LEU A 156 16.94 -5.35 -22.84
C LEU A 156 15.44 -5.19 -22.63
N ASP A 157 15.07 -4.09 -21.99
CA ASP A 157 13.70 -3.63 -21.92
C ASP A 157 13.31 -3.20 -23.34
N VAL A 158 12.93 -4.17 -24.18
CA VAL A 158 12.46 -3.94 -25.55
C VAL A 158 11.05 -4.48 -25.67
N ASP A 159 10.16 -3.70 -26.28
CA ASP A 159 8.82 -4.20 -26.62
C ASP A 159 9.00 -5.41 -27.55
N GLN A 160 8.54 -6.58 -27.11
CA GLN A 160 8.72 -7.82 -27.86
C GLN A 160 7.95 -7.82 -29.20
N THR A 161 6.97 -6.91 -29.34
CA THR A 161 6.13 -6.77 -30.53
C THR A 161 6.84 -6.04 -31.65
N ASP A 162 7.61 -5.00 -31.33
CA ASP A 162 8.20 -4.11 -32.33
C ASP A 162 9.71 -3.80 -32.14
N GLY A 163 10.32 -4.30 -31.07
CA GLY A 163 11.74 -4.14 -30.75
C GLY A 163 12.12 -2.76 -30.23
N THR A 164 11.14 -1.91 -29.90
CA THR A 164 11.39 -0.56 -29.37
C THR A 164 12.07 -0.66 -28.00
N ASP A 165 13.21 0.00 -27.84
CA ASP A 165 13.84 0.19 -26.52
C ASP A 165 12.85 0.97 -25.63
N LEU A 166 12.38 0.31 -24.59
CA LEU A 166 11.45 0.86 -23.61
C LEU A 166 12.17 1.77 -22.61
N CYS A 167 13.50 1.88 -22.65
CA CYS A 167 14.20 2.90 -21.88
C CYS A 167 13.74 4.31 -22.28
N SER A 168 13.18 5.02 -21.32
CA SER A 168 12.70 6.40 -21.49
C SER A 168 13.82 7.45 -21.37
N GLY A 169 15.06 7.05 -21.09
CA GLY A 169 16.24 7.91 -20.96
C GLY A 169 17.37 7.62 -21.96
N ASP A 170 18.52 8.27 -21.80
CA ASP A 170 19.74 7.95 -22.54
C ASP A 170 20.53 6.79 -21.90
N ARG A 171 20.37 5.59 -22.48
CA ARG A 171 21.09 4.38 -22.04
C ARG A 171 22.61 4.55 -21.99
N SER A 172 23.19 5.33 -22.91
CA SER A 172 24.64 5.56 -22.95
C SER A 172 25.15 6.38 -21.75
N LYS A 173 24.23 7.06 -21.05
CA LYS A 173 24.49 7.83 -19.84
C LYS A 173 24.00 7.16 -18.56
N GLY A 174 23.44 5.95 -18.65
CA GLY A 174 22.86 5.24 -17.50
C GLY A 174 21.50 5.78 -17.05
N GLU A 175 20.79 6.51 -17.91
CA GLU A 175 19.51 7.16 -17.59
C GLU A 175 18.29 6.23 -17.69
N CYS A 176 18.50 4.91 -17.68
CA CYS A 176 17.42 3.90 -17.71
C CYS A 176 17.16 3.27 -16.34
N SER A 177 17.83 3.75 -15.28
CA SER A 177 17.70 3.20 -13.93
C SER A 177 16.52 3.82 -13.20
N LEU A 178 15.95 3.08 -12.24
CA LEU A 178 14.94 3.65 -11.35
C LEU A 178 15.52 4.75 -10.47
N ASP A 179 16.80 4.67 -10.12
CA ASP A 179 17.50 5.74 -9.41
C ASP A 179 17.49 7.05 -10.21
N TYR A 180 17.70 6.96 -11.52
CA TYR A 180 17.58 8.12 -12.39
C TYR A 180 16.12 8.58 -12.49
N GLY A 181 15.17 7.65 -12.63
CA GLY A 181 13.74 7.94 -12.60
C GLY A 181 13.30 8.69 -11.33
N LEU A 182 13.73 8.22 -10.17
CA LEU A 182 13.55 8.87 -8.86
C LEU A 182 14.15 10.27 -8.88
N SER A 183 15.38 10.43 -9.39
CA SER A 183 16.03 11.74 -9.45
C SER A 183 15.24 12.76 -10.27
N LEU A 184 14.59 12.33 -11.37
CA LEU A 184 13.75 13.22 -12.20
C LEU A 184 12.55 13.75 -11.41
N VAL A 185 11.88 12.88 -10.63
CA VAL A 185 10.75 13.28 -9.80
C VAL A 185 11.23 14.17 -8.65
N ARG A 186 12.23 13.69 -7.90
CA ARG A 186 12.79 14.41 -6.75
C ARG A 186 13.25 15.82 -7.13
N ASP A 187 14.05 15.95 -8.18
CA ASP A 187 14.58 17.25 -8.61
C ASP A 187 13.44 18.18 -9.05
N ALA A 188 12.43 17.67 -9.77
CA ALA A 188 11.27 18.45 -10.17
C ALA A 188 10.45 18.96 -8.97
N ILE A 189 10.25 18.11 -7.95
CA ILE A 189 9.58 18.49 -6.70
C ILE A 189 10.43 19.48 -5.90
N GLN A 190 11.76 19.31 -5.83
CA GLN A 190 12.65 20.27 -5.17
C GLN A 190 12.65 21.65 -5.87
N MET A 191 12.50 21.69 -7.20
CA MET A 191 12.32 22.96 -7.92
C MET A 191 11.00 23.65 -7.58
N ALA A 192 9.96 22.90 -7.23
CA ALA A 192 8.67 23.43 -6.79
C ALA A 192 8.69 23.86 -5.31
N VAL A 193 9.25 23.01 -4.45
CA VAL A 193 9.28 23.15 -3.00
C VAL A 193 10.71 22.85 -2.50
N PRO A 194 11.58 23.87 -2.39
CA PRO A 194 12.94 23.68 -1.94
C PRO A 194 13.01 23.05 -0.55
N GLY A 195 13.75 21.96 -0.42
CA GLY A 195 13.88 21.21 0.84
C GLY A 195 12.77 20.18 1.08
N TYR A 196 11.88 19.95 0.11
CA TYR A 196 10.94 18.82 0.17
C TYR A 196 11.71 17.50 0.20
N ASP A 197 11.30 16.60 1.09
CA ASP A 197 11.91 15.30 1.31
C ASP A 197 10.94 14.20 0.85
N LEU A 198 11.30 13.52 -0.24
CA LEU A 198 10.46 12.49 -0.85
C LEU A 198 10.77 11.15 -0.19
N LYS A 199 9.90 10.71 0.73
CA LYS A 199 10.16 9.53 1.59
C LYS A 199 9.40 8.27 1.19
N PHE A 200 8.26 8.43 0.53
CA PHE A 200 7.42 7.32 0.12
C PHE A 200 7.64 6.97 -1.35
N GLY A 201 7.61 5.68 -1.64
CA GLY A 201 7.29 5.26 -2.99
C GLY A 201 6.52 3.95 -3.09
N ALA A 202 6.09 3.63 -4.30
CA ALA A 202 5.49 2.36 -4.63
C ALA A 202 6.12 1.82 -5.91
N LEU A 203 6.76 0.65 -5.82
CA LEU A 203 7.23 -0.10 -6.99
C LEU A 203 6.24 -1.23 -7.25
N GLY A 204 5.61 -1.20 -8.41
CA GLY A 204 4.72 -2.25 -8.89
C GLY A 204 5.36 -3.07 -10.01
N PRO A 205 4.80 -4.23 -10.38
CA PRO A 205 3.41 -4.56 -10.14
C PRO A 205 3.20 -5.35 -8.85
N ARG A 206 2.31 -4.88 -7.98
CA ARG A 206 1.59 -5.78 -7.08
C ARG A 206 0.10 -5.63 -7.37
N GLY A 207 -0.41 -6.52 -8.23
CA GLY A 207 -1.82 -6.92 -8.20
C GLY A 207 -2.89 -5.95 -8.70
N ASN A 208 -2.63 -5.11 -9.72
CA ASN A 208 -3.67 -4.20 -10.25
C ASN A 208 -3.89 -4.18 -11.78
N GLY A 209 -3.42 -5.23 -12.49
CA GLY A 209 -3.53 -5.33 -13.95
C GLY A 209 -4.95 -5.60 -14.48
N GLY A 210 -5.87 -6.04 -13.61
CA GLY A 210 -7.22 -6.46 -13.95
C GLY A 210 -7.34 -7.97 -14.21
N ALA A 211 -8.57 -8.42 -14.47
CA ALA A 211 -8.95 -9.85 -14.56
C ALA A 211 -8.47 -10.57 -15.84
N ASP A 212 -7.37 -10.12 -16.44
CA ASP A 212 -6.82 -10.80 -17.61
C ASP A 212 -6.32 -12.20 -17.23
N ILE A 213 -6.20 -13.07 -18.24
CA ILE A 213 -5.72 -14.44 -18.03
C ILE A 213 -4.39 -14.37 -17.29
N ARG A 214 -4.23 -15.12 -16.18
CA ARG A 214 -2.91 -15.31 -15.55
C ARG A 214 -1.89 -15.71 -16.64
N TRP A 215 -0.81 -14.95 -16.77
CA TRP A 215 0.19 -14.99 -17.86
C TRP A 215 -0.22 -14.35 -19.19
N GLY A 216 -1.25 -13.51 -19.19
CA GLY A 216 -1.69 -12.70 -20.32
C GLY A 216 -0.86 -11.44 -20.50
N LYS A 217 -1.06 -10.74 -21.62
CA LYS A 217 -0.38 -9.47 -21.96
C LYS A 217 -0.56 -8.37 -20.88
N HIS A 218 -1.58 -8.51 -20.04
CA HIS A 218 -1.96 -7.57 -19.00
C HIS A 218 -1.80 -8.14 -17.58
N ASP A 219 -1.17 -9.32 -17.46
CA ASP A 219 -0.89 -9.91 -16.15
C ASP A 219 0.30 -9.19 -15.50
N ASN A 220 0.00 -8.59 -14.36
CA ASN A 220 0.94 -7.87 -13.51
C ASN A 220 1.52 -8.82 -12.41
N SER A 221 1.26 -10.13 -12.49
CA SER A 221 1.87 -11.13 -11.61
C SER A 221 3.25 -11.59 -12.13
N CYS A 222 4.17 -11.92 -11.22
CA CYS A 222 5.49 -12.43 -11.60
C CYS A 222 5.38 -13.92 -11.99
N ASP A 223 5.75 -14.31 -13.22
CA ASP A 223 5.65 -15.68 -13.75
C ASP A 223 6.64 -16.67 -13.14
N PRO A 224 6.20 -17.61 -12.27
CA PRO A 224 7.07 -18.66 -11.77
C PRO A 224 7.30 -19.80 -12.77
N ASP A 225 6.52 -19.87 -13.86
CA ASP A 225 6.50 -20.98 -14.82
C ASP A 225 7.07 -20.62 -16.21
N TYR A 226 7.78 -19.49 -16.35
CA TYR A 226 8.61 -19.22 -17.53
C TYR A 226 9.78 -20.21 -17.56
N ALA A 227 9.53 -21.39 -18.13
CA ALA A 227 10.36 -22.59 -18.12
C ALA A 227 11.60 -22.50 -19.04
N GLY A 228 12.41 -21.47 -18.86
CA GLY A 228 13.71 -21.35 -19.52
C GLY A 228 14.68 -20.54 -18.68
N ASP A 229 15.47 -21.20 -17.82
CA ASP A 229 16.77 -20.81 -17.23
C ASP A 229 17.03 -19.32 -16.85
N VAL A 230 16.00 -18.50 -16.62
CA VAL A 230 16.15 -17.11 -16.16
C VAL A 230 15.26 -16.92 -14.94
N THR A 231 15.91 -16.78 -13.79
CA THR A 231 15.31 -16.54 -12.48
C THR A 231 14.63 -15.16 -12.51
N LEU A 232 13.29 -15.10 -12.64
CA LEU A 232 12.55 -13.83 -12.78
C LEU A 232 11.57 -13.52 -11.63
N ALA A 233 11.60 -14.30 -10.56
CA ALA A 233 10.85 -14.00 -9.34
C ALA A 233 11.61 -14.48 -8.11
N ASP A 234 11.61 -13.67 -7.04
CA ASP A 234 11.77 -14.20 -5.68
C ASP A 234 10.40 -14.55 -5.09
N SER A 235 10.42 -15.22 -3.94
CA SER A 235 9.22 -15.68 -3.22
C SER A 235 8.30 -14.56 -2.73
N ASP A 236 8.69 -13.29 -2.90
CA ASP A 236 8.02 -12.13 -2.32
C ASP A 236 7.36 -11.25 -3.39
N HIS A 237 7.10 -11.86 -4.57
CA HIS A 237 6.25 -11.31 -5.63
C HIS A 237 6.74 -9.99 -6.25
N CYS A 238 8.06 -9.71 -6.26
CA CYS A 238 8.68 -8.54 -6.89
C CYS A 238 10.10 -8.86 -7.41
N VAL A 239 10.65 -7.96 -8.23
CA VAL A 239 12.08 -7.99 -8.58
C VAL A 239 12.85 -7.22 -7.50
N GLN A 240 13.27 -7.89 -6.41
CA GLN A 240 13.98 -7.24 -5.30
C GLN A 240 15.21 -6.42 -5.73
N ALA A 241 15.86 -6.78 -6.84
CA ALA A 241 16.98 -6.03 -7.40
C ALA A 241 16.59 -4.59 -7.81
N GLU A 242 15.30 -4.30 -7.99
CA GLU A 242 14.83 -2.96 -8.33
C GLU A 242 14.89 -1.99 -7.15
N TRP A 243 14.83 -2.51 -5.93
CA TRP A 243 14.98 -1.76 -4.68
C TRP A 243 16.43 -1.74 -4.19
N SER A 244 17.36 -1.31 -5.05
CA SER A 244 18.78 -1.16 -4.71
C SER A 244 19.21 0.31 -4.68
N ASP A 245 20.45 0.55 -4.27
CA ASP A 245 21.17 1.81 -4.50
C ASP A 245 20.44 3.07 -3.99
N ALA A 246 20.18 4.05 -4.85
CA ALA A 246 19.60 5.34 -4.43
C ALA A 246 18.15 5.18 -3.96
N LEU A 247 17.34 4.36 -4.65
CA LEU A 247 15.99 4.05 -4.20
C LEU A 247 15.96 3.54 -2.75
N ASN A 248 16.82 2.55 -2.43
CA ASN A 248 16.89 1.99 -1.08
C ASN A 248 17.43 2.97 -0.02
N ALA A 249 18.25 3.94 -0.44
CA ALA A 249 18.82 4.94 0.46
C ALA A 249 17.89 6.14 0.71
N GLU A 250 17.03 6.48 -0.25
CA GLU A 250 16.22 7.69 -0.24
C GLU A 250 14.75 7.44 0.11
N LEU A 251 14.16 6.33 -0.36
CA LEU A 251 12.79 5.98 -0.03
C LEU A 251 12.76 5.20 1.28
N GLU A 252 12.38 5.88 2.35
CA GLU A 252 12.29 5.29 3.70
C GLU A 252 11.07 4.38 3.87
N TYR A 253 10.01 4.60 3.08
CA TYR A 253 8.72 3.95 3.25
C TYR A 253 8.12 3.50 1.91
N VAL A 254 7.30 2.46 1.97
CA VAL A 254 6.64 1.90 0.79
C VAL A 254 5.13 1.82 0.95
N GLY A 255 4.42 2.05 -0.15
CA GLY A 255 3.02 1.64 -0.27
C GLY A 255 2.91 0.30 -1.01
N ILE A 256 2.13 -0.64 -0.46
CA ILE A 256 1.95 -1.99 -1.01
C ILE A 256 0.49 -2.22 -1.40
N GLY A 257 0.24 -2.68 -2.62
CA GLY A 257 -1.09 -3.11 -3.04
C GLY A 257 -1.49 -4.42 -2.38
N PHE A 258 -2.78 -4.59 -2.08
CA PHE A 258 -3.33 -5.93 -1.80
C PHE A 258 -3.25 -6.80 -3.07
N GLU A 259 -2.91 -8.08 -2.90
CA GLU A 259 -2.96 -9.06 -4.00
C GLU A 259 -4.42 -9.46 -4.26
N GLN A 260 -4.92 -9.22 -5.48
CA GLN A 260 -6.35 -9.47 -5.76
C GLN A 260 -6.63 -9.98 -7.16
N ASP A 261 -7.36 -11.09 -7.20
CA ASP A 261 -7.98 -11.66 -8.40
C ASP A 261 -9.52 -11.43 -8.41
N ALA A 262 -10.07 -10.75 -7.39
CA ALA A 262 -11.51 -10.56 -7.20
C ALA A 262 -11.83 -9.24 -6.44
N PRO A 263 -13.07 -8.72 -6.53
CA PRO A 263 -13.50 -7.58 -5.74
C PRO A 263 -13.37 -7.81 -4.23
N LEU A 264 -12.95 -6.77 -3.51
CA LEU A 264 -12.72 -6.79 -2.06
C LEU A 264 -13.97 -7.04 -1.23
N ALA A 265 -13.86 -7.91 -0.23
CA ALA A 265 -14.73 -7.88 0.93
C ALA A 265 -14.28 -6.79 1.93
N ALA A 266 -15.20 -6.31 2.78
CA ALA A 266 -14.93 -5.23 3.72
C ALA A 266 -13.78 -5.56 4.70
N THR A 267 -13.70 -6.81 5.14
CA THR A 267 -12.62 -7.31 6.00
C THR A 267 -11.26 -7.31 5.32
N GLU A 268 -11.22 -7.46 4.01
CA GLU A 268 -9.98 -7.49 3.23
C GLU A 268 -9.47 -6.06 2.92
N ALA A 269 -10.35 -5.05 3.02
CA ALA A 269 -9.98 -3.64 2.92
C ALA A 269 -9.35 -3.11 4.23
N LEU A 270 -9.39 -3.89 5.32
CA LEU A 270 -8.77 -3.56 6.59
C LEU A 270 -7.28 -3.91 6.57
N GLY A 271 -6.46 -2.90 6.33
CA GLY A 271 -5.01 -3.02 6.31
C GLY A 271 -4.37 -2.84 7.68
N GLN A 272 -3.16 -3.37 7.81
CA GLN A 272 -2.21 -3.08 8.89
C GLN A 272 -0.85 -2.79 8.29
N SER A 273 -0.08 -1.91 8.93
CA SER A 273 1.30 -1.68 8.49
C SER A 273 2.13 -2.95 8.67
N SER A 274 3.18 -3.08 7.87
CA SER A 274 4.11 -4.22 7.95
C SER A 274 5.54 -3.77 7.72
N CYS A 275 6.48 -4.65 8.06
CA CYS A 275 7.89 -4.47 7.79
C CYS A 275 8.30 -5.39 6.65
N VAL A 276 8.85 -4.83 5.58
CA VAL A 276 9.31 -5.58 4.41
C VAL A 276 10.79 -5.32 4.19
N ARG A 277 11.53 -6.33 3.75
CA ARG A 277 12.93 -6.17 3.36
C ARG A 277 13.03 -6.33 1.85
N TYR A 278 13.56 -5.31 1.19
CA TYR A 278 13.80 -5.37 -0.25
C TYR A 278 15.28 -5.42 -0.58
N GLY A 279 15.65 -6.28 -1.53
CA GLY A 279 16.99 -6.33 -2.12
C GLY A 279 18.09 -6.44 -1.06
N ALA A 280 19.08 -5.55 -1.15
CA ALA A 280 20.23 -5.51 -0.25
C ALA A 280 20.00 -4.60 0.98
N ALA A 281 18.76 -4.17 1.25
CA ALA A 281 18.44 -3.33 2.40
C ALA A 281 18.92 -3.99 3.69
N THR A 282 19.72 -3.26 4.48
CA THR A 282 20.21 -3.74 5.78
C THR A 282 19.19 -3.50 6.91
N THR A 283 18.10 -2.79 6.63
CA THR A 283 17.03 -2.46 7.56
C THR A 283 15.69 -2.75 6.91
N ASP A 284 14.70 -3.13 7.72
CA ASP A 284 13.33 -3.29 7.23
C ASP A 284 12.73 -1.92 6.88
N ILE A 285 11.95 -1.92 5.81
CA ILE A 285 11.24 -0.77 5.26
C ILE A 285 9.80 -0.85 5.77
N TYR A 286 9.28 0.27 6.26
CA TYR A 286 7.90 0.35 6.73
C TYR A 286 6.94 0.42 5.53
N ALA A 287 5.94 -0.46 5.53
CA ALA A 287 5.00 -0.65 4.44
C ALA A 287 3.56 -0.36 4.86
N LEU A 288 2.85 0.39 4.02
CA LEU A 288 1.42 0.71 4.18
C LEU A 288 0.59 0.03 3.11
N PRO A 289 -0.42 -0.79 3.48
CA PRO A 289 -1.25 -1.50 2.51
C PRO A 289 -2.39 -0.64 1.95
N PHE A 290 -2.54 -0.61 0.63
CA PHE A 290 -3.68 -0.01 -0.02
C PHE A 290 -4.41 -0.97 -0.97
N ALA A 291 -5.72 -0.76 -1.09
CA ALA A 291 -6.59 -1.41 -2.05
C ALA A 291 -6.67 -0.63 -3.34
N PRO A 292 -6.66 -1.29 -4.51
CA PRO A 292 -7.09 -0.62 -5.72
C PRO A 292 -8.56 -0.22 -5.59
N PHE A 293 -8.84 1.08 -5.70
CA PHE A 293 -10.21 1.54 -5.92
C PHE A 293 -10.69 1.12 -7.30
N GLU A 294 -9.79 1.29 -8.26
CA GLU A 294 -9.97 1.03 -9.66
C GLU A 294 -8.67 0.41 -10.20
N THR A 295 -8.79 -0.59 -11.06
CA THR A 295 -7.64 -1.11 -11.80
C THR A 295 -7.08 -0.06 -12.74
N GLU A 296 -5.85 -0.24 -13.17
CA GLU A 296 -5.29 0.56 -14.27
C GLU A 296 -6.12 0.46 -15.56
N ALA A 297 -6.77 -0.69 -15.78
CA ALA A 297 -7.71 -0.90 -16.88
C ALA A 297 -9.11 -0.26 -16.65
N GLY A 298 -9.27 0.52 -15.59
CA GLY A 298 -10.49 1.26 -15.27
C GLY A 298 -11.63 0.47 -14.63
N GLN A 299 -11.37 -0.75 -14.12
CA GLN A 299 -12.39 -1.58 -13.48
C GLN A 299 -12.46 -1.27 -11.98
N PRO A 300 -13.63 -0.97 -11.41
CA PRO A 300 -13.74 -0.76 -9.97
C PRO A 300 -13.46 -2.07 -9.22
N MET A 301 -12.51 -2.02 -8.28
CA MET A 301 -12.11 -3.15 -7.42
C MET A 301 -12.61 -3.01 -5.99
N LEU A 302 -12.71 -1.78 -5.49
CA LEU A 302 -13.31 -1.46 -4.20
C LEU A 302 -14.58 -0.63 -4.39
N ALA A 303 -15.73 -1.22 -4.09
CA ALA A 303 -16.98 -0.48 -4.09
C ALA A 303 -17.05 0.47 -2.87
N VAL A 304 -17.68 1.64 -3.03
CA VAL A 304 -17.88 2.61 -1.93
C VAL A 304 -18.59 1.96 -0.74
N THR A 305 -19.54 1.05 -0.98
CA THR A 305 -20.25 0.31 0.09
C THR A 305 -19.31 -0.60 0.87
N VAL A 306 -18.34 -1.25 0.21
CA VAL A 306 -17.35 -2.10 0.88
C VAL A 306 -16.44 -1.26 1.77
N MET A 307 -16.01 -0.09 1.29
CA MET A 307 -15.20 0.83 2.10
C MET A 307 -16.00 1.38 3.29
N ALA A 308 -17.29 1.66 3.09
CA ALA A 308 -18.18 2.08 4.17
C ALA A 308 -18.35 0.99 5.24
N ASP A 309 -18.57 -0.25 4.83
CA ASP A 309 -18.63 -1.39 5.73
C ASP A 309 -17.30 -1.58 6.47
N ALA A 310 -16.16 -1.44 5.78
CA ALA A 310 -14.83 -1.52 6.40
C ALA A 310 -14.65 -0.45 7.49
N ILE A 311 -15.00 0.81 7.22
CA ILE A 311 -14.93 1.89 8.22
C ILE A 311 -15.82 1.59 9.43
N ASN A 312 -17.02 1.06 9.22
CA ASN A 312 -17.94 0.73 10.31
C ASN A 312 -17.46 -0.47 11.16
N MET A 313 -16.64 -1.35 10.58
CA MET A 313 -16.06 -2.51 11.27
C MET A 313 -14.75 -2.20 11.99
N ALA A 314 -14.09 -1.11 11.62
CA ALA A 314 -12.75 -0.79 12.03
C ALA A 314 -12.70 0.12 13.26
N ASP A 315 -11.64 -0.05 14.03
CA ASP A 315 -11.19 0.86 15.09
C ASP A 315 -9.84 1.48 14.74
N ALA A 316 -9.24 2.22 15.69
CA ALA A 316 -7.97 2.92 15.54
C ALA A 316 -6.77 2.05 15.10
N ARG A 317 -6.87 0.71 15.24
CA ARG A 317 -5.80 -0.23 14.88
C ARG A 317 -5.72 -0.49 13.39
N TYR A 318 -6.77 -0.15 12.66
CA TYR A 318 -6.87 -0.45 11.24
C TYR A 318 -6.59 0.77 10.38
N LEU A 319 -6.01 0.47 9.22
CA LEU A 319 -5.68 1.40 8.17
C LEU A 319 -6.52 1.05 6.95
N ILE A 320 -7.17 2.04 6.35
CA ILE A 320 -7.94 1.86 5.13
C ILE A 320 -7.28 2.72 4.05
N GLY A 321 -6.36 2.09 3.34
CA GLY A 321 -5.63 2.69 2.24
C GLY A 321 -6.30 2.39 0.91
N THR A 322 -6.41 3.40 0.05
CA THR A 322 -6.99 3.24 -1.28
C THR A 322 -6.11 3.91 -2.32
N VAL A 323 -5.72 3.17 -3.38
CA VAL A 323 -5.09 3.73 -4.56
C VAL A 323 -6.12 4.03 -5.63
N MET A 324 -6.01 5.22 -6.21
CA MET A 324 -6.85 5.70 -7.28
C MET A 324 -5.99 5.97 -8.50
N HIS A 325 -6.50 5.57 -9.66
CA HIS A 325 -5.93 5.89 -10.96
C HIS A 325 -6.89 6.78 -11.75
N PRO A 326 -7.25 7.99 -11.25
CA PRO A 326 -8.28 8.85 -11.88
C PRO A 326 -7.87 9.36 -13.28
N MET A 327 -6.68 8.99 -13.74
CA MET A 327 -6.03 9.39 -14.99
C MET A 327 -5.55 8.19 -15.81
N SER A 328 -6.06 6.99 -15.52
CA SER A 328 -5.62 5.73 -16.11
C SER A 328 -5.97 5.58 -17.59
N TYR A 329 -5.54 4.47 -18.18
CA TYR A 329 -5.49 4.20 -19.62
C TYR A 329 -6.84 4.24 -20.37
N THR A 330 -7.96 4.42 -19.69
CA THR A 330 -9.31 4.37 -20.27
C THR A 330 -9.98 5.72 -20.50
N GLY A 331 -9.35 6.84 -20.11
CA GLY A 331 -9.74 8.18 -20.54
C GLY A 331 -11.06 8.75 -20.00
N ALA A 332 -11.75 8.02 -19.11
CA ALA A 332 -12.92 8.54 -18.39
C ALA A 332 -12.55 8.77 -16.92
N ALA A 333 -12.68 10.01 -16.44
CA ALA A 333 -12.63 10.28 -15.01
C ALA A 333 -13.80 9.55 -14.34
N THR A 334 -13.50 8.62 -13.44
CA THR A 334 -14.55 7.78 -12.87
C THR A 334 -15.35 8.56 -11.84
N THR A 335 -16.66 8.64 -12.09
CA THR A 335 -17.66 9.21 -11.17
C THR A 335 -17.64 8.57 -9.78
N THR A 336 -17.01 7.40 -9.65
CA THR A 336 -16.90 6.60 -8.43
C THR A 336 -15.98 7.23 -7.39
N VAL A 337 -14.89 7.90 -7.80
CA VAL A 337 -13.98 8.57 -6.84
C VAL A 337 -14.72 9.68 -6.10
N TRP A 338 -15.59 10.41 -6.80
CA TRP A 338 -16.38 11.47 -6.17
C TRP A 338 -17.45 10.94 -5.22
N GLN A 339 -18.06 9.79 -5.54
CA GLN A 339 -18.98 9.13 -4.61
C GLN A 339 -18.29 8.74 -3.30
N LEU A 340 -16.99 8.44 -3.34
CA LEU A 340 -16.21 8.12 -2.16
C LEU A 340 -15.96 9.35 -1.28
N PHE A 341 -15.54 10.48 -1.86
CA PHE A 341 -15.41 11.73 -1.10
C PHE A 341 -16.76 12.21 -0.55
N ASP A 342 -17.83 12.12 -1.33
CA ASP A 342 -19.18 12.47 -0.86
C ASP A 342 -19.60 11.59 0.33
N PHE A 343 -19.17 10.32 0.36
CA PHE A 343 -19.37 9.43 1.50
C PHE A 343 -18.57 9.86 2.74
N LEU A 344 -17.28 10.17 2.58
CA LEU A 344 -16.46 10.64 3.70
C LEU A 344 -16.90 12.01 4.25
N ASP A 345 -17.45 12.86 3.38
CA ASP A 345 -18.04 14.15 3.74
C ASP A 345 -19.43 14.03 4.41
N GLY A 346 -19.92 12.80 4.62
CA GLY A 346 -21.24 12.54 5.20
C GLY A 346 -22.40 13.02 4.31
N GLN A 347 -22.14 13.29 3.03
CA GLN A 347 -23.13 13.71 2.05
C GLN A 347 -23.78 12.52 1.31
N SER A 348 -23.24 11.31 1.49
CA SER A 348 -23.77 10.12 0.84
C SER A 348 -25.02 9.58 1.55
N PRO A 349 -26.07 9.22 0.81
CA PRO A 349 -27.24 8.53 1.36
C PRO A 349 -26.96 7.06 1.70
N LEU A 350 -25.75 6.56 1.43
CA LEU A 350 -25.42 5.14 1.55
C LEU A 350 -25.19 4.68 2.99
N THR A 351 -25.13 5.56 3.98
CA THR A 351 -24.91 5.16 5.38
C THR A 351 -25.40 6.18 6.40
N ASP A 352 -25.96 5.69 7.50
CA ASP A 352 -25.94 6.36 8.81
C ASP A 352 -24.49 6.29 9.36
N ASN A 353 -23.56 7.05 8.78
CA ASN A 353 -22.14 6.95 9.15
C ASN A 353 -21.98 7.30 10.65
N VAL A 354 -21.69 6.28 11.46
CA VAL A 354 -21.62 6.38 12.93
C VAL A 354 -20.47 7.30 13.37
N TRP A 355 -19.47 7.49 12.51
CA TRP A 355 -18.24 8.23 12.82
C TRP A 355 -18.24 9.69 12.33
N GLY A 356 -19.26 10.13 11.58
CA GLY A 356 -19.30 11.49 11.03
C GLY A 356 -18.27 11.72 9.90
N LEU A 357 -17.68 12.91 9.85
CA LEU A 357 -16.67 13.29 8.84
C LEU A 357 -15.34 12.57 9.15
N THR A 358 -14.94 11.62 8.30
CA THR A 358 -13.63 10.95 8.38
C THR A 358 -12.67 11.59 7.37
N PRO A 359 -11.77 12.50 7.79
CA PRO A 359 -10.81 13.10 6.85
C PRO A 359 -9.87 12.02 6.33
N SER A 360 -9.45 12.18 5.07
CA SER A 360 -8.35 11.39 4.54
C SER A 360 -7.02 12.05 4.88
N VAL A 361 -6.02 11.25 5.14
CA VAL A 361 -4.66 11.70 5.47
C VAL A 361 -3.65 11.29 4.38
N THR A 362 -2.47 11.89 4.40
CA THR A 362 -1.31 11.47 3.61
C THR A 362 -0.72 10.15 4.15
N LEU A 363 0.19 9.51 3.40
CA LEU A 363 0.87 8.31 3.89
C LEU A 363 1.80 8.63 5.06
N SER A 364 2.47 9.79 5.04
CA SER A 364 3.26 10.26 6.17
C SER A 364 2.43 10.49 7.44
N GLU A 365 1.25 11.08 7.32
CA GLU A 365 0.32 11.26 8.44
C GLU A 365 -0.22 9.93 8.96
N ALA A 366 -0.63 9.01 8.06
CA ALA A 366 -1.07 7.66 8.41
C ALA A 366 0.04 6.90 9.16
N ARG A 367 1.27 6.96 8.66
CA ARG A 367 2.44 6.39 9.35
C ARG A 367 2.64 7.02 10.72
N ALA A 368 2.58 8.35 10.81
CA ALA A 368 2.81 9.03 12.08
C ALA A 368 1.75 8.61 13.12
N ALA A 369 0.49 8.45 12.72
CA ALA A 369 -0.59 7.95 13.58
C ALA A 369 -0.38 6.49 13.97
N ASP A 370 -0.08 5.62 13.01
CA ASP A 370 0.20 4.19 13.24
C ASP A 370 1.38 4.01 14.19
N SER A 371 2.40 4.87 14.05
CA SER A 371 3.57 4.91 14.92
C SER A 371 3.28 5.22 16.37
N TYR A 372 2.02 5.47 16.80
CA TYR A 372 1.62 5.59 18.20
C TYR A 372 0.50 4.62 18.62
N GLY A 373 -0.07 3.86 17.67
CA GLY A 373 -1.16 2.92 17.90
C GLY A 373 -0.71 1.48 18.19
N PRO A 374 -1.66 0.56 18.48
CA PRO A 374 -1.37 -0.86 18.70
C PRO A 374 -0.87 -1.61 17.45
N GLY A 375 -1.08 -1.02 16.26
CA GLY A 375 -0.68 -1.54 14.94
C GLY A 375 0.77 -1.29 14.55
N ALA A 376 1.59 -0.65 15.38
CA ALA A 376 2.97 -0.30 15.09
C ALA A 376 3.91 -1.53 15.01
N VAL A 377 3.80 -2.34 13.94
CA VAL A 377 4.56 -3.60 13.78
C VAL A 377 6.07 -3.35 13.58
N CYS A 378 6.47 -2.15 13.14
CA CYS A 378 7.87 -1.82 12.84
C CYS A 378 8.65 -1.16 13.99
N ARG A 379 8.24 -1.35 15.26
CA ARG A 379 8.90 -0.70 16.41
C ARG A 379 10.10 -1.45 17.02
N ASP A 380 10.28 -2.75 16.77
CA ASP A 380 11.17 -3.61 17.57
C ASP A 380 12.21 -4.47 16.81
N PHE A 381 12.77 -3.97 15.70
CA PHE A 381 13.91 -4.64 15.01
C PHE A 381 15.24 -3.86 15.09
N ARG A 382 15.54 -3.20 16.22
CA ARG A 382 16.89 -2.69 16.52
C ARG A 382 17.45 -3.27 17.81
#